data_AF-M8C464-F1
#
_entry.id   AF-M8C464-F1
#
_cell.length_a   1.000
_cell.length_b   1.000
_cell.length_c   1.000
_cell.angle_alpha   90.00
_cell.angle_beta   90.00
_cell.angle_gamma   90.00
#
_symmetry.space_group_name_H-M   'P 1'
#
loop_
_entity.id
_entity.type
_entity.pdbx_description
1 polymer ?
#
loop_
_entity_poly.entity_id
_entity_poly.type
_entity_poly.pdbx_seq_one_letter_code
_entity_poly.pdbx_strand_id
1 'polypeptide(L)'
;MAAIYSLLKHASCPESLFFRFLATDGGTAPGVGELRSALAASFPSLRFEIYSFRADAITGLISASVRAALEAPLNYARNYLADLLPKCVPRVCAPRSRRRSTTPGLPRRPAPQTRLPAAAVVAAPEYCHANFSRYFTDAFWSDPDLGARVFAGRRRAPCYFNTGVMVIDLRCWRSGNYCHRVEQWMELQKEKRIYELWSLPPFLPLFAGEVEVVDHRWNQHGLGGDNILGSCRPLHKGPVSLMHWSGKGKPWDRLDAGRPCPLRVRRNDEDGQLVK
;
A
#
# COMPACT_ATOMS: atom_id res chain seq x y z
N MET A 1 -3.86 -5.54 -15.08
CA MET A 1 -2.99 -5.93 -16.22
C MET A 1 -1.64 -5.22 -16.26
N ALA A 2 -1.53 -3.91 -16.48
CA ALA A 2 -0.21 -3.29 -16.69
C ALA A 2 0.81 -3.37 -15.52
N ALA A 3 0.35 -3.49 -14.27
CA ALA A 3 1.23 -3.82 -13.14
C ALA A 3 1.90 -5.20 -13.30
N ILE A 4 1.14 -6.20 -13.77
CA ILE A 4 1.63 -7.55 -14.05
C ILE A 4 2.68 -7.49 -15.18
N TYR A 5 2.34 -6.82 -16.28
CA TYR A 5 3.26 -6.64 -17.41
C TYR A 5 4.57 -5.96 -16.98
N SER A 6 4.50 -4.89 -16.18
CA SER A 6 5.69 -4.20 -15.68
C SER A 6 6.55 -5.11 -14.79
N LEU A 7 5.94 -5.90 -13.91
CA LEU A 7 6.67 -6.87 -13.08
C LEU A 7 7.35 -7.95 -13.92
N LEU A 8 6.65 -8.53 -14.90
CA LEU A 8 7.22 -9.52 -15.82
C LEU A 8 8.36 -8.92 -16.65
N LYS A 9 8.21 -7.71 -17.16
CA LYS A 9 9.21 -7.04 -18.01
C LYS A 9 10.51 -6.69 -17.27
N HIS A 10 10.42 -6.39 -15.97
CA HIS A 10 11.55 -5.88 -15.19
C HIS A 10 12.10 -6.87 -14.15
N ALA A 11 11.54 -8.07 -14.06
CA ALA A 11 12.09 -9.13 -13.23
C ALA A 11 13.26 -9.82 -13.93
N SER A 12 14.32 -10.15 -13.19
CA SER A 12 15.46 -10.91 -13.73
C SER A 12 15.09 -12.35 -14.11
N CYS A 13 14.08 -12.94 -13.45
CA CYS A 13 13.55 -14.26 -13.74
C CYS A 13 12.01 -14.24 -13.66
N PRO A 14 11.30 -13.83 -14.72
CA PRO A 14 9.84 -13.69 -14.72
C PRO A 14 9.10 -15.01 -14.38
N GLU A 15 9.67 -16.15 -14.76
CA GLU A 15 9.13 -17.51 -14.56
C GLU A 15 9.08 -17.91 -13.07
N SER A 16 9.89 -17.24 -12.24
CA SER A 16 9.92 -17.42 -10.79
C SER A 16 8.79 -16.66 -10.08
N LEU A 17 8.09 -15.76 -10.77
CA LEU A 17 7.01 -14.98 -10.19
C LEU A 17 5.72 -15.81 -10.09
N PHE A 18 5.10 -15.75 -8.92
CA PHE A 18 3.78 -16.33 -8.69
C PHE A 18 2.84 -15.24 -8.17
N PHE A 19 1.76 -14.98 -8.90
CA PHE A 19 0.82 -13.92 -8.59
C PHE A 19 -0.36 -14.46 -7.77
N ARG A 20 -0.74 -13.75 -6.71
CA ARG A 20 -1.95 -14.05 -5.93
C ARG A 20 -2.90 -12.88 -6.05
N PHE A 21 -4.10 -13.15 -6.54
CA PHE A 21 -5.15 -12.15 -6.71
C PHE A 21 -6.25 -12.38 -5.69
N LEU A 22 -6.89 -11.29 -5.27
CA LEU A 22 -8.08 -11.31 -4.46
C LEU A 22 -9.22 -10.76 -5.30
N ALA A 23 -10.34 -11.49 -5.37
CA ALA A 23 -11.56 -11.07 -6.03
C ALA A 23 -12.74 -11.24 -5.09
N THR A 24 -13.80 -10.47 -5.28
CA THR A 24 -15.06 -10.61 -4.53
C THR A 24 -16.14 -10.98 -5.52
N ASP A 25 -16.96 -11.97 -5.19
CA ASP A 25 -18.14 -12.29 -5.98
C ASP A 25 -19.30 -11.37 -5.54
N GLY A 26 -20.14 -10.93 -6.48
CA GLY A 26 -21.34 -10.12 -6.17
C GLY A 26 -21.13 -8.61 -5.97
N GLY A 27 -20.00 -8.03 -6.43
CA GLY A 27 -19.75 -6.58 -6.41
C GLY A 27 -19.70 -5.94 -7.80
N THR A 28 -19.41 -4.64 -7.87
CA THR A 28 -19.12 -3.91 -9.14
C THR A 28 -17.75 -4.25 -9.73
N ALA A 29 -16.95 -5.06 -9.04
CA ALA A 29 -15.64 -5.51 -9.50
C ALA A 29 -15.76 -6.87 -10.22
N PRO A 30 -14.82 -7.21 -11.11
CA PRO A 30 -14.82 -8.50 -11.79
C PRO A 30 -14.81 -9.65 -10.77
N GLY A 31 -15.76 -10.56 -10.90
CA GLY A 31 -15.82 -11.79 -10.10
C GLY A 31 -14.63 -12.72 -10.41
N VAL A 32 -14.51 -13.81 -9.67
CA VAL A 32 -13.38 -14.75 -9.82
C VAL A 32 -13.26 -15.27 -11.26
N GLY A 33 -14.38 -15.64 -11.89
CA GLY A 33 -14.42 -16.17 -13.25
C GLY A 33 -13.97 -15.15 -14.30
N GLU A 34 -14.51 -13.94 -14.26
CA GLU A 34 -14.16 -12.87 -15.19
C GLU A 34 -12.69 -12.47 -15.07
N LEU A 35 -12.18 -12.31 -13.84
CA LEU A 35 -10.77 -12.01 -13.60
C LEU A 35 -9.87 -13.12 -14.14
N ARG A 36 -10.24 -14.40 -13.92
CA ARG A 36 -9.49 -15.55 -14.45
C ARG A 36 -9.42 -15.53 -15.97
N SER A 37 -10.56 -15.33 -16.64
CA SER A 37 -10.62 -15.26 -18.11
C SER A 37 -9.78 -14.10 -18.65
N ALA A 38 -9.88 -12.92 -18.04
CA ALA A 38 -9.09 -11.77 -18.45
C ALA A 38 -7.58 -12.00 -18.27
N LEU A 39 -7.17 -12.62 -17.15
CA LEU A 39 -5.76 -12.94 -16.88
C LEU A 39 -5.23 -13.98 -17.86
N ALA A 40 -5.98 -15.06 -18.12
CA ALA A 40 -5.58 -16.10 -19.06
C ALA A 40 -5.46 -15.56 -20.49
N ALA A 41 -6.39 -14.69 -20.91
CA ALA A 41 -6.36 -14.05 -22.23
C ALA A 41 -5.19 -13.06 -22.38
N SER A 42 -4.89 -12.28 -21.33
CA SER A 42 -3.85 -11.26 -21.39
C SER A 42 -2.44 -11.80 -21.15
N PHE A 43 -2.31 -12.87 -20.35
CA PHE A 43 -1.04 -13.45 -19.93
C PHE A 43 -1.14 -14.99 -19.88
N PRO A 44 -1.07 -15.68 -21.04
CA PRO A 44 -1.29 -17.13 -21.12
C PRO A 44 -0.35 -17.98 -20.25
N SER A 45 0.90 -17.53 -20.11
CA SER A 45 1.92 -18.24 -19.31
C SER A 45 1.99 -17.77 -17.85
N LEU A 46 1.04 -16.95 -17.39
CA LEU A 46 1.07 -16.40 -16.03
C LEU A 46 0.75 -17.48 -15.00
N ARG A 47 1.64 -17.65 -14.03
CA ARG A 47 1.38 -18.49 -12.85
C ARG A 47 0.65 -17.68 -11.81
N PHE A 48 -0.61 -18.02 -11.54
CA PHE A 48 -1.39 -17.30 -10.56
C PHE A 48 -2.43 -18.16 -9.83
N GLU A 49 -2.90 -17.63 -8.71
CA GLU A 49 -4.04 -18.14 -7.96
C GLU A 49 -4.96 -16.98 -7.58
N ILE A 50 -6.28 -17.23 -7.59
CA ILE A 50 -7.29 -16.24 -7.23
C ILE A 50 -8.00 -16.75 -5.98
N TYR A 51 -7.99 -15.94 -4.93
CA TYR A 51 -8.69 -16.21 -3.68
C TYR A 51 -9.97 -15.36 -3.65
N SER A 52 -11.09 -15.99 -3.27
CA SER A 52 -12.33 -15.27 -3.04
C SER A 52 -12.27 -14.55 -1.68
N PHE A 53 -12.61 -13.27 -1.69
CA PHE A 53 -12.65 -12.41 -0.52
C PHE A 53 -14.09 -12.14 -0.13
N ARG A 54 -14.47 -12.61 1.06
CA ARG A 54 -15.81 -12.44 1.63
C ARG A 54 -16.03 -11.00 2.07
N ALA A 55 -16.62 -10.21 1.19
CA ALA A 55 -16.91 -8.79 1.42
C ALA A 55 -17.97 -8.57 2.51
N ASP A 56 -18.96 -9.46 2.58
CA ASP A 56 -20.03 -9.49 3.57
C ASP A 56 -19.50 -9.50 5.01
N ALA A 57 -18.46 -10.30 5.28
CA ALA A 57 -17.86 -10.43 6.59
C ALA A 57 -17.28 -9.13 7.14
N ILE A 58 -16.91 -8.18 6.27
CA ILE A 58 -16.23 -6.95 6.68
C ILE A 58 -17.04 -5.68 6.45
N THR A 59 -18.11 -5.75 5.65
CA THR A 59 -18.90 -4.56 5.29
C THR A 59 -19.46 -3.88 6.53
N GLY A 60 -19.85 -4.66 7.54
CA GLY A 60 -20.31 -4.14 8.83
C GLY A 60 -19.23 -3.39 9.64
N LEU A 61 -17.94 -3.57 9.34
CA LEU A 61 -16.82 -2.94 10.05
C LEU A 61 -16.31 -1.67 9.33
N ILE A 62 -16.75 -1.41 8.10
CA ILE A 62 -16.29 -0.28 7.31
C ILE A 62 -17.06 0.98 7.70
N SER A 63 -16.36 2.00 8.15
CA SER A 63 -16.95 3.31 8.45
C SER A 63 -17.20 4.11 7.17
N ALA A 64 -18.30 4.87 7.16
CA ALA A 64 -18.65 5.76 6.07
C ALA A 64 -17.60 6.84 5.82
N SER A 65 -17.52 7.29 4.56
CA SER A 65 -16.37 7.99 4.04
C SER A 65 -16.75 8.99 2.97
N VAL A 66 -16.09 10.15 2.93
CA VAL A 66 -16.39 11.23 1.96
C VAL A 66 -16.21 10.78 0.50
N ARG A 67 -15.50 9.67 0.27
CA ARG A 67 -15.32 9.04 -1.04
C ARG A 67 -15.78 7.59 -0.94
N ALA A 68 -16.97 7.29 -1.44
CA ALA A 68 -17.54 5.93 -1.48
C ALA A 68 -16.57 4.86 -2.03
N ALA A 69 -15.71 5.24 -2.99
CA ALA A 69 -14.70 4.35 -3.55
C ALA A 69 -13.69 3.79 -2.52
N LEU A 70 -13.58 4.41 -1.35
CA LEU A 70 -12.67 4.02 -0.27
C LEU A 70 -13.34 3.10 0.76
N GLU A 71 -14.66 2.96 0.68
CA GLU A 71 -15.46 1.99 1.43
C GLU A 71 -15.46 0.60 0.78
N ALA A 72 -14.93 0.47 -0.43
CA ALA A 72 -14.90 -0.83 -1.12
C ALA A 72 -14.17 -1.90 -0.27
N PRO A 73 -14.79 -3.06 0.01
CA PRO A 73 -14.24 -4.12 0.87
C PRO A 73 -12.82 -4.55 0.51
N LEU A 74 -12.50 -4.63 -0.79
CA LEU A 74 -11.16 -4.98 -1.27
C LEU A 74 -10.04 -4.01 -0.80
N ASN A 75 -10.36 -2.80 -0.34
CA ASN A 75 -9.37 -1.89 0.27
C ASN A 75 -8.83 -2.39 1.61
N TYR A 76 -9.58 -3.27 2.29
CA TYR A 76 -9.30 -3.84 3.60
C TYR A 76 -8.79 -5.28 3.51
N ALA A 77 -8.83 -5.90 2.33
CA ALA A 77 -8.41 -7.29 2.13
C ALA A 77 -6.98 -7.59 2.61
N ARG A 78 -6.09 -6.58 2.65
CA ARG A 78 -4.73 -6.70 3.20
C ARG A 78 -4.70 -7.12 4.68
N ASN A 79 -5.74 -6.81 5.44
CA ASN A 79 -5.84 -7.13 6.88
C ASN A 79 -6.01 -8.63 7.10
N TYR A 80 -6.57 -9.32 6.10
CA TYR A 80 -6.99 -10.72 6.14
C TYR A 80 -6.05 -11.65 5.37
N LEU A 81 -4.91 -11.15 4.86
CA LEU A 81 -3.97 -11.96 4.06
C LEU A 81 -3.45 -13.17 4.83
N ALA A 82 -3.30 -13.06 6.14
CA ALA A 82 -2.86 -14.15 6.99
C ALA A 82 -3.86 -15.32 7.03
N ASP A 83 -5.15 -15.03 6.94
CA ASP A 83 -6.23 -16.03 7.01
C ASP A 83 -6.57 -16.58 5.63
N LEU A 84 -6.47 -15.72 4.60
CA LEU A 84 -6.74 -16.10 3.21
C LEU A 84 -5.65 -16.98 2.61
N LEU A 85 -4.39 -16.76 3.00
CA LEU A 85 -3.25 -17.45 2.39
C LEU A 85 -2.84 -18.71 3.16
N PRO A 86 -2.36 -19.75 2.45
CA PRO A 86 -1.88 -20.97 3.10
C PRO A 86 -0.84 -20.70 4.19
N LYS A 87 -0.84 -21.52 5.25
CA LYS A 87 0.10 -21.39 6.38
C LYS A 87 1.57 -21.51 5.94
N CYS A 88 1.84 -22.22 4.84
CA CYS A 88 3.17 -22.35 4.26
C CYS A 88 3.71 -21.06 3.61
N VAL A 89 2.87 -20.03 3.41
CA VAL A 89 3.32 -18.71 2.95
C VAL A 89 3.81 -17.91 4.17
N PRO A 90 5.12 -17.66 4.32
CA PRO A 90 5.63 -17.01 5.52
C PRO A 90 5.52 -15.48 5.46
N ARG A 91 5.58 -14.90 4.25
CA ARG A 91 5.66 -13.45 4.04
C ARG A 91 4.96 -13.04 2.76
N VAL A 92 4.41 -11.83 2.76
CA VAL A 92 3.77 -11.23 1.59
C VAL A 92 4.23 -9.79 1.43
N CYS A 93 4.56 -9.41 0.20
CA CYS A 93 4.61 -8.01 -0.19
C CYS A 93 3.23 -7.62 -0.73
N ALA A 94 2.56 -6.69 -0.06
CA ALA A 94 1.20 -6.27 -0.41
C ALA A 94 1.21 -4.88 -1.07
N PRO A 95 1.39 -4.78 -2.41
CA PRO A 95 1.13 -3.54 -3.13
C PRO A 95 -0.38 -3.31 -3.22
N ARG A 96 -0.86 -2.10 -2.92
CA ARG A 96 -2.31 -1.78 -2.96
C ARG A 96 -2.85 -1.85 -4.41
N SER A 97 -3.95 -2.58 -4.63
CA SER A 97 -4.50 -2.97 -5.95
C SER A 97 -5.03 -1.85 -6.86
N ARG A 98 -5.36 -0.64 -6.36
CA ARG A 98 -5.82 0.50 -7.19
C ARG A 98 -4.72 1.18 -8.01
N ARG A 99 -3.64 0.47 -8.35
CA ARG A 99 -2.39 1.06 -8.79
C ARG A 99 -1.84 0.31 -9.98
N ARG A 100 -1.67 1.03 -11.08
CA ARG A 100 -0.74 0.64 -12.12
C ARG A 100 0.65 1.04 -11.60
N SER A 101 1.38 0.07 -11.05
CA SER A 101 2.82 0.22 -10.84
C SER A 101 3.48 0.25 -12.21
N THR A 102 3.93 1.42 -12.65
CA THR A 102 5.08 1.46 -13.54
C THR A 102 6.28 1.28 -12.63
N THR A 103 6.88 0.10 -12.69
CA THR A 103 8.13 -0.27 -12.02
C THR A 103 9.24 -0.04 -13.03
N PRO A 104 9.99 1.07 -13.03
CA PRO A 104 11.23 1.13 -13.79
C PRO A 104 12.30 0.45 -12.94
N GLY A 105 12.48 -0.86 -13.16
CA GLY A 105 13.50 -1.64 -12.47
C GLY A 105 13.04 -2.16 -11.11
N LEU A 106 12.66 -3.44 -11.09
CA LEU A 106 12.75 -4.21 -9.85
C LEU A 106 14.25 -4.19 -9.46
N PRO A 107 14.63 -3.79 -8.24
CA PRO A 107 16.02 -3.93 -7.82
C PRO A 107 16.41 -5.41 -7.87
N ARG A 108 17.69 -5.68 -8.16
CA ARG A 108 18.29 -7.02 -8.25
C ARG A 108 17.99 -7.95 -7.06
N ARG A 109 17.44 -7.43 -5.96
CA ARG A 109 16.88 -8.19 -4.83
C ARG A 109 15.44 -7.78 -4.58
N PRO A 110 14.45 -8.68 -4.62
CA PRO A 110 13.07 -8.40 -4.24
C PRO A 110 12.96 -7.91 -2.78
N ALA A 111 12.01 -7.01 -2.47
CA ALA A 111 11.68 -6.58 -1.09
C ALA A 111 11.43 -7.73 -0.09
N PRO A 112 10.92 -8.92 -0.50
CA PRO A 112 10.86 -10.09 0.38
C PRO A 112 12.20 -10.56 0.97
N GLN A 113 13.33 -10.17 0.37
CA GLN A 113 14.68 -10.51 0.86
C GLN A 113 15.23 -9.51 1.88
N THR A 114 14.52 -8.41 2.18
CA THR A 114 14.83 -7.61 3.35
C THR A 114 14.67 -8.52 4.56
N ARG A 115 15.77 -8.86 5.23
CA ARG A 115 15.74 -9.67 6.45
C ARG A 115 15.00 -8.86 7.50
N LEU A 116 13.71 -9.17 7.67
CA LEU A 116 12.98 -8.69 8.83
C LEU A 116 13.60 -9.34 10.07
N PRO A 117 13.98 -8.57 11.10
CA PRO A 117 14.26 -9.10 12.42
C PRO A 117 13.12 -10.02 12.86
N ALA A 118 13.45 -11.06 13.63
CA ALA A 118 12.48 -12.09 14.02
C ALA A 118 11.22 -11.54 14.72
N ALA A 119 11.32 -10.38 15.38
CA ALA A 119 10.22 -9.73 16.09
C ALA A 119 9.36 -8.80 15.21
N ALA A 120 9.78 -8.49 13.98
CA ALA A 120 9.12 -7.49 13.16
C ALA A 120 7.94 -8.06 12.36
N VAL A 121 6.74 -7.53 12.63
CA VAL A 121 5.50 -7.95 11.94
C VAL A 121 5.35 -7.28 10.58
N VAL A 122 5.66 -5.99 10.50
CA VAL A 122 5.50 -5.16 9.29
C VAL A 122 6.77 -4.38 8.99
N ALA A 123 7.14 -4.36 7.71
CA ALA A 123 8.17 -3.47 7.17
C ALA A 123 7.56 -2.50 6.18
N ALA A 124 7.88 -1.21 6.30
CA ALA A 124 7.40 -0.18 5.38
C ALA A 124 8.34 1.04 5.35
N PRO A 125 8.30 1.85 4.27
CA PRO A 125 8.96 3.15 4.27
C PRO A 125 8.27 4.14 5.22
N GLU A 126 9.05 4.75 6.12
CA GLU A 126 8.60 5.72 7.12
C GLU A 126 8.85 7.16 6.67
N TYR A 127 7.88 8.04 6.88
CA TYR A 127 7.92 9.44 6.50
C TYR A 127 7.75 10.31 7.74
N CYS A 128 8.76 10.33 8.61
CA CYS A 128 8.71 11.07 9.89
C CYS A 128 8.61 12.60 9.75
N HIS A 129 8.86 13.16 8.55
CA HIS A 129 8.65 14.59 8.29
C HIS A 129 7.16 14.96 8.17
N ALA A 130 6.28 13.98 7.98
CA ALA A 130 4.84 14.24 7.99
C ALA A 130 4.38 14.50 9.41
N ASN A 131 3.49 15.48 9.58
CA ASN A 131 2.84 15.74 10.87
C ASN A 131 1.94 14.54 11.22
N PHE A 132 2.42 13.68 12.14
CA PHE A 132 1.76 12.45 12.54
C PHE A 132 0.41 12.70 13.21
N SER A 133 0.27 13.80 13.97
CA SER A 133 -0.97 14.14 14.67
C SER A 133 -2.14 14.37 13.72
N ARG A 134 -1.89 14.83 12.49
CA ARG A 134 -2.93 15.01 11.45
C ARG A 134 -3.58 13.72 10.96
N TYR A 135 -3.05 12.56 11.33
CA TYR A 135 -3.62 11.27 10.94
C TYR A 135 -4.75 10.79 11.84
N PHE A 136 -4.96 11.45 12.98
CA PHE A 136 -6.01 11.16 13.94
C PHE A 136 -6.83 12.42 14.22
N THR A 137 -8.05 12.24 14.73
CA THR A 137 -8.93 13.36 15.11
C THR A 137 -8.53 13.91 16.48
N ASP A 138 -9.02 15.12 16.81
CA ASP A 138 -8.83 15.69 18.15
C ASP A 138 -9.44 14.80 19.23
N ALA A 139 -10.57 14.13 18.91
CA ALA A 139 -11.22 13.16 19.79
C ALA A 139 -10.32 11.95 20.14
N PHE A 140 -9.46 11.51 19.21
CA PHE A 140 -8.48 10.47 19.51
C PHE A 140 -7.39 10.96 20.46
N TRP A 141 -6.91 12.19 20.25
CA TRP A 141 -5.82 12.75 21.05
C TRP A 141 -6.26 13.19 22.45
N SER A 142 -7.51 13.62 22.60
CA SER A 142 -8.08 14.04 23.89
C SER A 142 -8.55 12.87 24.77
N ASP A 143 -8.73 11.68 24.20
CA ASP A 143 -9.12 10.47 24.95
C ASP A 143 -7.92 9.92 25.76
N PRO A 144 -8.01 9.85 27.10
CA PRO A 144 -6.91 9.46 27.97
C PRO A 144 -6.48 7.99 27.80
N ASP A 145 -7.36 7.13 27.28
CA ASP A 145 -7.06 5.72 27.01
C ASP A 145 -6.50 5.48 25.60
N LEU A 146 -6.62 6.47 24.71
CA LEU A 146 -6.13 6.40 23.33
C LEU A 146 -4.86 7.23 23.15
N GLY A 147 -4.97 8.43 22.55
CA GLY A 147 -3.93 9.41 22.26
C GLY A 147 -2.48 8.97 22.50
N ALA A 148 -1.89 9.51 23.56
CA ALA A 148 -0.50 9.21 23.93
C ALA A 148 -0.30 7.77 24.43
N ARG A 149 -1.31 7.19 25.09
CA ARG A 149 -1.23 5.88 25.74
C ARG A 149 -1.01 4.74 24.73
N VAL A 150 -1.66 4.81 23.57
CA VAL A 150 -1.52 3.83 22.46
C VAL A 150 -0.08 3.72 21.95
N PHE A 151 0.66 4.82 22.03
CA PHE A 151 2.05 4.91 21.57
C PHE A 151 3.07 4.89 22.72
N ALA A 152 2.64 4.74 23.97
CA ALA A 152 3.54 4.61 25.11
C ALA A 152 4.33 3.29 25.04
N GLY A 153 5.62 3.33 25.37
CA GLY A 153 6.48 2.15 25.41
C GLY A 153 6.87 1.59 24.03
N ARG A 154 6.59 2.31 22.95
CA ARG A 154 6.99 1.91 21.59
C ARG A 154 8.51 1.97 21.43
N ARG A 155 9.07 1.07 20.62
CA ARG A 155 10.52 0.97 20.39
C ARG A 155 11.10 2.27 19.82
N ARG A 156 10.35 2.98 18.98
CA ARG A 156 10.74 4.24 18.36
C ARG A 156 9.59 5.24 18.45
N ALA A 157 9.90 6.53 18.29
CA ALA A 157 8.89 7.57 18.19
C ALA A 157 7.91 7.25 17.05
N PRO A 158 6.59 7.38 17.26
CA PRO A 158 5.61 7.03 16.24
C PRO A 158 5.72 7.98 15.05
N CYS A 159 5.94 7.40 13.87
CA CYS A 159 5.97 8.12 12.61
C CYS A 159 4.91 7.59 11.65
N TYR A 160 4.51 8.45 10.71
CA TYR A 160 3.71 8.00 9.58
C TYR A 160 4.53 7.06 8.70
N PHE A 161 3.92 5.96 8.26
CA PHE A 161 4.49 5.07 7.25
C PHE A 161 3.44 4.75 6.20
N ASN A 162 3.89 4.48 4.97
CA ASN A 162 2.96 4.25 3.87
C ASN A 162 2.62 2.77 3.72
N THR A 163 1.35 2.42 3.86
CA THR A 163 0.86 1.04 3.61
C THR A 163 0.74 0.69 2.11
N GLY A 164 1.31 1.50 1.23
CA GLY A 164 1.25 1.31 -0.21
C GLY A 164 2.22 0.28 -0.73
N VAL A 165 3.35 0.13 -0.03
CA VAL A 165 4.34 -0.93 -0.19
C VAL A 165 4.72 -1.35 1.22
N MET A 166 4.33 -2.56 1.59
CA MET A 166 4.71 -3.14 2.88
C MET A 166 5.06 -4.61 2.70
N VAL A 167 5.90 -5.10 3.61
CA VAL A 167 6.15 -6.52 3.82
C VAL A 167 5.47 -6.91 5.13
N ILE A 168 4.65 -7.96 5.11
CA ILE A 168 4.02 -8.52 6.31
C ILE A 168 4.59 -9.91 6.56
N ASP A 169 5.09 -10.17 7.77
CA ASP A 169 5.41 -11.54 8.22
C ASP A 169 4.12 -12.19 8.72
N LEU A 170 3.58 -13.12 7.91
CA LEU A 170 2.29 -13.75 8.18
C LEU A 170 2.35 -14.70 9.37
N ARG A 171 3.54 -15.18 9.77
CA ARG A 171 3.66 -16.03 10.97
C ARG A 171 3.48 -15.17 12.22
N CYS A 172 4.19 -14.05 12.29
CA CYS A 172 4.07 -13.10 13.38
C CYS A 172 2.66 -12.46 13.41
N TRP A 173 2.08 -12.20 12.23
CA TRP A 173 0.71 -11.70 12.12
C TRP A 173 -0.31 -12.66 12.75
N ARG A 174 -0.21 -13.96 12.43
CA ARG A 174 -1.08 -15.01 12.99
C ARG A 174 -0.85 -15.18 14.49
N SER A 175 0.41 -15.29 14.93
CA SER A 175 0.74 -15.52 16.35
C SER A 175 0.31 -14.35 17.24
N GLY A 176 0.38 -13.12 16.73
CA GLY A 176 -0.04 -11.91 17.45
C GLY A 176 -1.52 -11.55 17.28
N ASN A 177 -2.32 -12.41 16.64
CA ASN A 177 -3.75 -12.20 16.34
C ASN A 177 -4.06 -10.81 15.76
N TYR A 178 -3.22 -10.37 14.81
CA TYR A 178 -3.31 -8.99 14.30
C TYR A 178 -4.55 -8.73 13.45
N CYS A 179 -5.17 -9.75 12.87
CA CYS A 179 -6.45 -9.58 12.16
C CYS A 179 -7.52 -9.04 13.12
N HIS A 180 -7.73 -9.71 14.24
CA HIS A 180 -8.69 -9.29 15.26
C HIS A 180 -8.36 -7.92 15.84
N ARG A 181 -7.08 -7.64 16.10
CA ARG A 181 -6.65 -6.31 16.60
C ARG A 181 -6.95 -5.19 15.59
N VAL A 182 -6.84 -5.46 14.29
CA VAL A 182 -7.23 -4.49 13.26
C VAL A 182 -8.74 -4.27 13.27
N GLU A 183 -9.54 -5.32 13.42
CA GLU A 183 -11.00 -5.22 13.51
C GLU A 183 -11.43 -4.36 14.71
N GLN A 184 -10.81 -4.54 15.88
CA GLN A 184 -11.06 -3.70 17.07
C GLN A 184 -10.85 -2.20 16.79
N TRP A 185 -9.81 -1.84 16.04
CA TRP A 185 -9.60 -0.44 15.62
C TRP A 185 -10.65 0.03 14.61
N MET A 186 -11.14 -0.86 13.74
CA MET A 186 -12.22 -0.54 12.80
C MET A 186 -13.56 -0.33 13.52
N GLU A 187 -13.86 -1.13 14.55
CA GLU A 187 -15.03 -0.96 15.41
C GLU A 187 -14.97 0.36 16.18
N LEU A 188 -13.85 0.64 16.86
CA LEU A 188 -13.64 1.89 17.58
C LEU A 188 -13.78 3.13 16.68
N GLN A 189 -13.32 3.02 15.43
CA GLN A 189 -13.50 4.08 14.44
C GLN A 189 -14.98 4.33 14.12
N LYS A 190 -15.84 3.30 14.07
CA LYS A 190 -17.28 3.49 13.85
C LYS A 190 -17.94 4.20 15.02
N GLU A 191 -17.49 3.92 16.24
CA GLU A 191 -18.08 4.46 17.46
C GLU A 191 -17.65 5.92 17.72
N LYS A 192 -16.35 6.20 17.67
CA LYS A 192 -15.77 7.48 18.12
C LYS A 192 -15.16 8.34 17.01
N ARG A 193 -15.04 7.82 15.78
CA ARG A 193 -14.38 8.50 14.64
C ARG A 193 -13.01 9.08 15.02
N ILE A 194 -12.05 8.20 15.25
CA ILE A 194 -10.68 8.49 15.71
C ILE A 194 -9.70 8.93 14.61
N TYR A 195 -10.06 8.78 13.34
CA TYR A 195 -9.28 9.27 12.20
C TYR A 195 -10.15 9.62 10.98
N GLU A 196 -9.67 10.54 10.15
CA GLU A 196 -10.32 10.95 8.89
C GLU A 196 -9.68 10.31 7.64
N LEU A 197 -8.44 9.82 7.77
CA LEU A 197 -7.74 9.16 6.68
C LEU A 197 -8.26 7.74 6.48
N TRP A 198 -8.22 7.26 5.24
CA TRP A 198 -9.01 6.12 4.70
C TRP A 198 -8.65 4.73 5.28
N SER A 199 -8.59 3.63 4.52
CA SER A 199 -8.21 2.29 5.07
C SER A 199 -6.86 2.17 5.85
N LEU A 200 -6.06 3.25 5.90
CA LEU A 200 -4.67 3.25 6.34
C LEU A 200 -4.49 3.39 7.86
N PRO A 201 -5.33 4.18 8.57
CA PRO A 201 -5.15 4.42 9.98
C PRO A 201 -5.26 3.21 10.88
N PRO A 202 -5.97 2.09 10.64
CA PRO A 202 -5.88 0.95 11.56
C PRO A 202 -4.44 0.43 11.76
N PHE A 203 -3.57 0.60 10.76
CA PHE A 203 -2.16 0.20 10.88
C PHE A 203 -1.33 1.18 11.69
N LEU A 204 -1.69 2.47 11.75
CA LEU A 204 -0.92 3.47 12.46
C LEU A 204 -0.91 3.26 13.98
N PRO A 205 -2.04 3.12 14.71
CA PRO A 205 -2.04 2.85 16.13
C PRO A 205 -1.49 1.46 16.44
N LEU A 206 -1.56 0.51 15.50
CA LEU A 206 -0.96 -0.81 15.70
C LEU A 206 0.57 -0.81 15.59
N PHE A 207 1.13 -0.13 14.59
CA PHE A 207 2.53 -0.32 14.19
C PHE A 207 3.41 0.93 14.15
N ALA A 208 2.87 2.15 14.30
CA ALA A 208 3.72 3.33 14.34
C ALA A 208 4.70 3.24 15.53
N GLY A 209 6.00 3.40 15.25
CA GLY A 209 7.07 3.18 16.22
C GLY A 209 7.58 1.74 16.31
N GLU A 210 6.87 0.77 15.72
CA GLU A 210 7.22 -0.66 15.74
C GLU A 210 7.60 -1.23 14.37
N VAL A 211 7.20 -0.59 13.27
CA VAL A 211 7.54 -1.07 11.91
C VAL A 211 9.06 -1.17 11.72
N GLU A 212 9.48 -2.03 10.81
CA GLU A 212 10.85 -2.02 10.31
C GLU A 212 10.96 -1.09 9.11
N VAL A 213 12.01 -0.27 9.12
CA VAL A 213 12.22 0.74 8.09
C VAL A 213 12.71 0.08 6.82
N VAL A 214 12.03 0.37 5.72
CA VAL A 214 12.47 0.01 4.37
C VAL A 214 12.88 1.29 3.63
N ASP A 215 13.96 1.22 2.86
CA ASP A 215 14.46 2.35 2.08
C ASP A 215 13.37 2.97 1.18
N HIS A 216 13.29 4.29 1.16
CA HIS A 216 12.32 5.05 0.36
C HIS A 216 12.34 4.73 -1.13
N ARG A 217 13.47 4.24 -1.68
CA ARG A 217 13.58 3.77 -3.06
C ARG A 217 12.50 2.77 -3.46
N TRP A 218 11.98 2.03 -2.48
CA TRP A 218 10.94 1.04 -2.68
C TRP A 218 9.57 1.62 -2.97
N ASN A 219 9.33 2.91 -2.70
CA ASN A 219 8.01 3.52 -2.80
C ASN A 219 8.09 5.02 -3.08
N GLN A 220 8.07 5.40 -4.36
CA GLN A 220 7.83 6.77 -4.77
C GLN A 220 6.35 7.13 -4.61
N HIS A 221 5.97 7.58 -3.42
CA HIS A 221 4.59 7.91 -3.08
C HIS A 221 4.16 9.34 -3.51
N GLY A 222 2.85 9.59 -3.44
CA GLY A 222 2.25 10.94 -3.56
C GLY A 222 2.26 11.52 -4.97
N LEU A 223 2.47 10.70 -6.00
CA LEU A 223 2.31 11.14 -7.38
C LEU A 223 0.82 11.45 -7.68
N GLY A 224 0.58 12.46 -8.51
CA GLY A 224 -0.78 12.92 -8.84
C GLY A 224 -1.54 13.58 -7.68
N GLY A 225 -0.83 14.00 -6.62
CA GLY A 225 -1.42 14.57 -5.40
C GLY A 225 -2.00 15.96 -5.57
N ASP A 226 -1.37 16.81 -6.38
CA ASP A 226 -1.86 18.15 -6.68
C ASP A 226 -3.00 18.06 -7.70
N ASN A 227 -4.22 18.28 -7.20
CA ASN A 227 -5.43 18.29 -8.01
C ASN A 227 -5.97 19.71 -8.21
N ILE A 228 -5.27 20.74 -7.71
CA ILE A 228 -5.66 22.14 -7.81
C ILE A 228 -4.96 22.76 -9.02
N LEU A 229 -3.63 22.77 -9.00
CA LEU A 229 -2.81 23.29 -10.10
C LEU A 229 -2.46 22.18 -11.09
N GLY A 230 -2.66 20.91 -10.69
CA GLY A 230 -2.27 19.77 -11.49
C GLY A 230 -0.75 19.66 -11.67
N SER A 231 0.06 20.20 -10.77
CA SER A 231 1.52 20.16 -10.94
C SER A 231 2.06 18.71 -10.92
N CYS A 232 3.18 18.51 -11.61
CA CYS A 232 3.90 17.25 -11.58
C CYS A 232 4.85 17.24 -10.38
N ARG A 233 4.69 16.23 -9.50
CA ARG A 233 5.60 16.04 -8.37
C ARG A 233 6.94 15.49 -8.89
N PRO A 234 8.09 16.07 -8.51
CA PRO A 234 9.40 15.51 -8.86
C PRO A 234 9.60 14.15 -8.18
N LEU A 235 10.38 13.29 -8.83
CA LEU A 235 10.82 12.02 -8.26
C LEU A 235 11.89 12.28 -7.18
N HIS A 236 11.96 11.42 -6.16
CA HIS A 236 13.06 11.42 -5.21
C HIS A 236 14.37 11.06 -5.94
N LYS A 237 15.51 11.49 -5.38
CA LYS A 237 16.82 11.15 -5.95
C LYS A 237 17.06 9.64 -5.87
N GLY A 238 17.81 9.10 -6.83
CA GLY A 238 18.21 7.70 -6.88
C GLY A 238 17.23 6.76 -7.60
N PRO A 239 17.55 5.45 -7.63
CA PRO A 239 16.70 4.45 -8.27
C PRO A 239 15.34 4.35 -7.56
N VAL A 240 14.27 4.15 -8.34
CA VAL A 240 12.90 4.00 -7.84
C VAL A 240 12.41 2.62 -8.23
N SER A 241 11.99 1.80 -7.26
CA SER A 241 11.43 0.47 -7.54
C SER A 241 9.95 0.54 -7.88
N LEU A 242 9.16 1.38 -7.19
CA LEU A 242 7.72 1.47 -7.42
C LEU A 242 7.25 2.91 -7.41
N MET A 243 6.58 3.32 -8.49
CA MET A 243 5.89 4.61 -8.58
C MET A 243 4.44 4.48 -8.14
N HIS A 244 4.05 5.32 -7.18
CA HIS A 244 2.76 5.25 -6.52
C HIS A 244 1.98 6.56 -6.68
N TRP A 245 0.99 6.53 -7.59
CA TRP A 245 0.00 7.57 -7.81
C TRP A 245 -1.12 7.56 -6.74
N SER A 246 -0.84 8.19 -5.61
CA SER A 246 -1.76 8.30 -4.48
C SER A 246 -2.92 9.27 -4.74
N GLY A 247 -2.72 10.32 -5.54
CA GLY A 247 -3.72 11.36 -5.76
C GLY A 247 -4.67 11.10 -6.93
N LYS A 248 -5.51 12.09 -7.28
CA LYS A 248 -6.55 11.95 -8.33
C LYS A 248 -5.96 12.10 -9.73
N GLY A 249 -4.89 12.88 -9.92
CA GLY A 249 -4.27 13.05 -11.23
C GLY A 249 -3.54 11.79 -11.70
N LYS A 250 -4.26 10.85 -12.33
CA LYS A 250 -3.67 9.60 -12.81
C LYS A 250 -2.87 9.82 -14.10
N PRO A 251 -1.84 9.00 -14.35
CA PRO A 251 -0.97 9.21 -15.50
C PRO A 251 -1.70 9.01 -16.83
N TRP A 252 -2.70 8.11 -16.90
CA TRP A 252 -3.50 7.91 -18.13
C TRP A 252 -4.42 9.09 -18.41
N ASP A 253 -5.13 9.63 -17.41
CA ASP A 253 -5.94 10.85 -17.59
C ASP A 253 -5.10 12.00 -18.15
N ARG A 254 -3.84 12.07 -17.74
CA ARG A 254 -2.88 13.08 -18.23
C ARG A 254 -2.34 12.78 -19.62
N LEU A 255 -2.15 11.51 -19.96
CA LEU A 255 -1.77 11.09 -21.31
C LEU A 255 -2.91 11.37 -22.29
N ASP A 256 -4.13 10.98 -21.95
CA ASP A 256 -5.34 11.19 -22.75
C ASP A 256 -5.60 12.69 -22.94
N ALA A 257 -5.31 13.52 -21.93
CA ALA A 257 -5.39 14.97 -22.01
C ALA A 257 -4.15 15.66 -22.64
N GLY A 258 -3.21 14.90 -23.21
CA GLY A 258 -2.00 15.45 -23.87
C GLY A 258 -1.04 16.21 -22.95
N ARG A 259 -1.11 16.01 -21.63
CA ARG A 259 -0.30 16.70 -20.60
C ARG A 259 0.44 15.73 -19.68
N PRO A 260 1.29 14.82 -20.23
CA PRO A 260 2.00 13.85 -19.42
C PRO A 260 3.00 14.51 -18.48
N CYS A 261 3.16 13.94 -17.28
CA CYS A 261 4.23 14.36 -16.40
C CYS A 261 5.57 13.76 -16.85
N PRO A 262 6.65 14.56 -16.91
CA PRO A 262 7.98 14.03 -17.18
C PRO A 262 8.42 13.15 -16.01
N LEU A 263 8.70 11.88 -16.28
CA LEU A 263 9.25 10.92 -15.30
C LEU A 263 10.78 10.96 -15.28
N ARG A 264 11.36 12.17 -15.17
CA ARG A 264 12.81 12.36 -15.10
C ARG A 264 13.25 12.54 -13.64
N VAL A 265 14.26 11.78 -13.23
CA VAL A 265 15.04 12.09 -12.03
C VAL A 265 15.87 13.32 -12.36
N ARG A 266 15.85 14.36 -11.51
CA ARG A 266 16.82 15.45 -11.65
C ARG A 266 18.21 14.83 -11.45
N ARG A 267 18.99 14.69 -12.54
CA ARG A 267 20.44 14.59 -12.39
C ARG A 267 20.85 15.94 -11.82
N ASN A 268 21.57 15.93 -10.71
CA ASN A 268 22.40 17.08 -10.40
C ASN A 268 23.45 17.05 -11.50
N ASP A 269 23.23 17.83 -12.56
CA ASP A 269 24.34 18.27 -13.40
C ASP A 269 25.09 19.28 -12.53
N GLU A 270 26.05 18.77 -11.75
CA GLU A 270 27.25 19.54 -11.44
C GLU A 270 28.01 19.65 -12.75
N ASP A 271 27.62 20.61 -13.56
CA ASP A 271 28.50 21.43 -14.37
C ASP A 271 27.67 22.60 -14.88
N GLY A 272 27.89 23.75 -14.26
CA GLY A 272 27.26 24.97 -14.65
C GLY A 272 27.70 25.35 -16.05
N GLN A 273 26.75 25.45 -16.98
CA GLN A 273 26.81 26.47 -18.00
C GLN A 273 25.42 26.77 -18.54
N LEU A 274 24.93 27.95 -18.17
CA LEU A 274 24.01 28.73 -18.99
C LEU A 274 24.62 28.88 -20.38
N VAL A 275 23.95 28.37 -21.41
CA VAL A 275 24.11 28.92 -22.75
C VAL A 275 22.73 29.20 -23.32
N LYS A 276 22.65 30.40 -23.89
CA LYS A 276 21.51 31.21 -24.31
C LYS A 276 20.46 30.49 -25.14
#